data_AF-A0A7Y2D562-F1
#
_entry.id   AF-A0A7Y2D562-F1
#
_cell.length_a   1.000
_cell.length_b   1.000
_cell.length_c   1.000
_cell.angle_alpha   90.00
_cell.angle_beta   90.00
_cell.angle_gamma   90.00
#
_symmetry.space_group_name_H-M   'P 1'
#
loop_
_entity.id
_entity.type
_entity.pdbx_description
1 polymer ?
#
loop_
_entity_poly.entity_id
_entity_poly.type
_entity_poly.pdbx_seq_one_letter_code
_entity_poly.pdbx_strand_id
1 'polypeptide(L)'
;MPFEQPFEESPAISVEEGPENGNEVAFDPSSMPVRLLPISSEDLEHVEDKKLDAAFENHLLRIGDDLLPIQGSKELMDEFFAETELTEDPDVKETCAPVSDNKAVEIARGLSVDDDEPIEMPVLPDNPTEKDLLEFAQNHPSVRSLLKLFRGRVINVRKRK
;
A
#
# COMPACT_ATOMS: atom_id res chain seq x y z
N MET A 1 -39.65 7.01 43.74
CA MET A 1 -38.59 7.90 44.23
C MET A 1 -37.82 8.38 43.02
N PRO A 2 -37.81 9.69 42.70
CA PRO A 2 -36.96 10.21 41.63
C PRO A 2 -35.52 10.36 42.16
N PHE A 3 -34.57 9.89 41.35
CA PHE A 3 -33.14 9.93 41.64
C PHE A 3 -32.60 11.24 41.06
N GLU A 4 -32.48 12.28 41.88
CA GLU A 4 -31.80 13.52 41.50
C GLU A 4 -30.29 13.30 41.59
N GLN A 5 -29.62 13.20 40.45
CA GLN A 5 -28.16 13.37 40.39
C GLN A 5 -27.85 14.85 40.16
N PRO A 6 -26.97 15.48 40.96
CA PRO A 6 -26.46 16.80 40.63
C PRO A 6 -25.54 16.66 39.41
N PHE A 7 -25.88 17.36 38.34
CA PHE A 7 -24.96 17.58 37.24
C PHE A 7 -23.78 18.40 37.76
N GLU A 8 -22.61 17.77 37.89
CA GLU A 8 -21.38 18.49 38.16
C GLU A 8 -21.05 19.37 36.95
N GLU A 9 -21.04 20.68 37.22
CA GLU A 9 -20.69 21.76 36.32
C GLU A 9 -19.29 21.51 35.74
N SER A 10 -19.21 21.28 34.43
CA SER A 10 -17.92 21.15 33.75
C SER A 10 -17.18 22.49 33.83
N PRO A 11 -15.90 22.54 34.24
CA PRO A 11 -15.17 23.80 34.23
C PRO A 11 -14.99 24.27 32.79
N ALA A 12 -15.36 25.53 32.56
CA ALA A 12 -15.18 26.21 31.29
C ALA A 12 -13.72 26.08 30.81
N ILE A 13 -13.54 25.52 29.61
CA ILE A 13 -12.25 25.48 28.93
C ILE A 13 -11.94 26.90 28.48
N SER A 14 -11.04 27.57 29.21
CA SER A 14 -10.42 28.81 28.77
C SER A 14 -9.57 28.50 27.53
N VAL A 15 -9.99 29.01 26.37
CA VAL A 15 -9.15 29.04 25.18
C VAL A 15 -8.10 30.12 25.40
N GLU A 16 -6.92 29.73 25.89
CA GLU A 16 -5.76 30.62 25.89
C GLU A 16 -5.25 30.78 24.46
N GLU A 17 -5.25 32.03 24.00
CA GLU A 17 -4.65 32.50 22.76
C GLU A 17 -3.17 32.13 22.74
N GLY A 18 -2.76 31.39 21.70
CA GLY A 18 -1.41 30.87 21.60
C GLY A 18 -0.35 31.96 21.37
N PRO A 19 0.85 31.86 21.97
CA PRO A 19 1.96 32.69 21.56
C PRO A 19 2.52 32.17 20.23
N GLU A 20 2.37 33.00 19.21
CA GLU A 20 3.11 32.98 17.96
C GLU A 20 4.60 33.18 18.26
N ASN A 21 5.33 32.08 18.46
CA ASN A 21 6.79 32.06 18.46
C ASN A 21 7.25 30.68 18.00
N GLY A 22 8.18 30.65 17.03
CA GLY A 22 8.67 29.45 16.37
C GLY A 22 9.19 28.41 17.36
N ASN A 23 8.34 27.44 17.69
CA ASN A 23 8.76 26.22 18.36
C ASN A 23 9.32 25.30 17.29
N GLU A 24 10.64 25.14 17.29
CA GLU A 24 11.24 23.87 16.92
C GLU A 24 10.43 22.80 17.66
N VAL A 25 9.68 21.99 16.92
CA VAL A 25 8.91 20.89 17.50
C VAL A 25 9.94 19.93 18.06
N ALA A 26 10.25 20.09 19.35
CA ALA A 26 11.10 19.19 20.09
C ALA A 26 10.49 17.80 19.92
N PHE A 27 11.25 16.92 19.29
CA PHE A 27 10.88 15.53 19.13
C PHE A 27 10.64 14.94 20.51
N ASP A 28 9.37 14.72 20.88
CA ASP A 28 9.01 14.04 22.11
C ASP A 28 9.23 12.53 21.90
N PRO A 29 10.27 11.92 22.51
CA PRO A 29 10.53 10.49 22.38
C PRO A 29 9.38 9.65 22.96
N SER A 30 8.48 10.24 23.75
CA SER A 30 7.27 9.59 24.26
C SER A 30 6.15 9.50 23.20
N SER A 31 6.24 10.25 22.09
CA SER A 31 5.29 10.16 20.97
C SER A 31 5.72 9.15 19.89
N MET A 32 6.85 8.45 20.08
CA MET A 32 7.23 7.37 19.16
C MET A 32 6.15 6.27 19.17
N PRO A 33 5.74 5.78 17.98
CA PRO A 33 4.88 4.60 17.91
C PRO A 33 5.57 3.47 18.66
N VAL A 34 4.86 2.90 19.64
CA VAL A 34 5.34 1.80 20.47
C VAL A 34 5.87 0.71 19.56
N ARG A 35 7.19 0.47 19.62
CA ARG A 35 7.79 -0.65 18.90
C ARG A 35 7.26 -1.92 19.55
N LEU A 36 6.38 -2.62 18.83
CA LEU A 36 5.93 -3.94 19.26
C LEU A 36 7.16 -4.83 19.45
N LEU A 37 7.12 -5.65 20.51
CA LEU A 37 8.16 -6.63 20.74
C LEU A 37 8.26 -7.56 19.53
N PRO A 38 9.48 -8.01 19.16
CA PRO A 38 9.63 -9.01 18.11
C PRO A 38 8.78 -10.24 18.48
N ILE A 39 7.82 -10.56 17.61
CA ILE A 39 6.99 -11.76 17.78
C ILE A 39 7.89 -12.96 17.51
N SER A 40 7.87 -13.96 18.39
CA SER A 40 8.67 -15.15 18.19
C SER A 40 8.09 -15.97 17.02
N SER A 41 8.92 -16.75 16.34
CA SER A 41 8.44 -17.61 15.25
C SER A 41 7.48 -18.71 15.73
N GLU A 42 7.59 -19.10 17.01
CA GLU A 42 6.72 -20.07 17.67
C GLU A 42 5.30 -19.50 17.87
N ASP A 43 5.20 -18.21 18.24
CA ASP A 43 3.90 -17.52 18.34
C ASP A 43 3.26 -17.28 16.97
N LEU A 44 4.04 -17.38 15.89
CA LEU A 44 3.57 -17.30 14.51
C LEU A 44 3.21 -18.67 13.91
N GLU A 45 3.36 -19.75 14.69
CA GLU A 45 3.04 -21.10 14.25
C GLU A 45 1.51 -21.32 14.17
N HIS A 46 1.08 -22.09 13.18
CA HIS A 46 -0.33 -22.45 13.04
C HIS A 46 -0.68 -23.49 14.11
N VAL A 47 -1.51 -23.11 15.07
CA VAL A 47 -2.00 -24.04 16.10
C VAL A 47 -3.23 -24.77 15.55
N GLU A 48 -3.07 -26.03 15.18
CA GLU A 48 -4.15 -26.92 14.75
C GLU A 48 -5.00 -27.38 15.96
N ASP A 49 -5.84 -26.50 16.48
CA ASP A 49 -6.80 -26.84 17.54
C ASP A 49 -8.18 -27.18 16.95
N LYS A 50 -8.47 -28.48 16.91
CA LYS A 50 -9.76 -29.04 16.46
C LYS A 50 -10.98 -28.42 17.14
N LYS A 51 -10.85 -27.95 18.38
CA LYS A 51 -11.95 -27.31 19.11
C LYS A 51 -12.20 -25.90 18.59
N LEU A 52 -11.15 -25.15 18.30
CA LEU A 52 -11.25 -23.82 17.68
C LEU A 52 -11.81 -23.94 16.27
N ASP A 53 -11.33 -24.91 15.49
CA ASP A 53 -11.85 -25.17 14.14
C ASP A 53 -13.35 -25.49 14.17
N ALA A 54 -13.77 -26.40 15.05
CA ALA A 54 -15.19 -26.73 15.19
C ALA A 54 -16.03 -25.54 15.68
N ALA A 55 -15.48 -24.69 16.55
CA ALA A 55 -16.18 -23.49 17.01
C ALA A 55 -16.34 -22.47 15.88
N PHE A 56 -15.35 -22.34 15.00
CA PHE A 56 -15.37 -21.46 13.83
C PHE A 56 -16.42 -21.91 12.81
N GLU A 57 -16.44 -23.20 12.45
CA GLU A 57 -17.46 -23.77 11.56
C GLU A 57 -18.89 -23.55 12.10
N ASN A 58 -19.08 -23.77 13.41
CA ASN A 58 -20.37 -23.52 14.05
C ASN A 58 -20.77 -22.03 14.05
N HIS A 59 -19.80 -21.12 14.07
CA HIS A 59 -20.04 -19.70 14.00
C HIS A 59 -20.50 -19.27 12.61
N LEU A 60 -19.84 -19.77 11.55
CA LEU A 60 -20.22 -19.55 10.16
C LEU A 60 -21.65 -20.03 9.89
N LEU A 61 -21.97 -21.25 10.33
CA LEU A 61 -23.32 -21.81 10.22
C LEU A 61 -24.39 -20.96 10.94
N ARG A 62 -24.05 -20.31 12.07
CA ARG A 62 -24.97 -19.43 12.80
C ARG A 62 -25.17 -18.08 12.12
N ILE A 63 -24.13 -17.54 11.49
CA ILE A 63 -24.22 -16.31 10.70
C ILE A 63 -25.01 -16.55 9.40
N GLY A 64 -25.10 -17.81 8.98
CA GLY A 64 -25.75 -18.19 7.72
C GLY A 64 -24.79 -18.03 6.54
N ASP A 65 -23.49 -17.96 6.80
CA ASP A 65 -22.47 -18.07 5.76
C ASP A 65 -22.33 -19.56 5.40
N ASP A 66 -22.83 -19.92 4.21
CA ASP A 66 -22.90 -21.30 3.75
C ASP A 66 -21.61 -21.76 3.05
N LEU A 67 -20.56 -20.93 3.05
CA LEU A 67 -19.28 -21.15 2.36
C LEU A 67 -19.45 -21.56 0.88
N LEU A 68 -20.64 -21.37 0.32
CA LEU A 68 -20.90 -21.64 -1.07
C LEU A 68 -20.23 -20.54 -1.90
N PRO A 69 -19.84 -20.84 -3.14
CA PRO A 69 -19.46 -19.79 -4.07
C PRO A 69 -20.55 -18.72 -4.06
N ILE A 70 -20.14 -17.46 -3.87
CA ILE A 70 -21.06 -16.31 -3.88
C ILE A 70 -22.00 -16.47 -5.08
N GLN A 71 -23.31 -16.46 -4.82
CA GLN A 71 -24.28 -16.53 -5.90
C GLN A 71 -24.06 -15.34 -6.84
N GLY A 72 -23.86 -15.60 -8.13
CA GLY A 72 -23.46 -14.58 -9.10
C GLY A 72 -21.95 -14.36 -9.21
N SER A 73 -21.09 -15.15 -8.55
CA SER A 73 -19.62 -15.08 -8.74
C SER A 73 -19.18 -15.20 -10.20
N LYS A 74 -19.91 -15.97 -11.02
CA LYS A 74 -19.68 -16.03 -12.46
C LYS A 74 -20.05 -14.74 -13.18
N GLU A 75 -21.17 -14.13 -12.80
CA GLU A 75 -21.61 -12.85 -13.37
C GLU A 75 -20.65 -11.72 -12.99
N LEU A 76 -20.13 -11.73 -11.76
CA LEU A 76 -19.06 -10.82 -11.33
C LEU A 76 -17.77 -11.04 -12.13
N MET A 77 -17.35 -12.28 -12.31
CA MET A 77 -16.18 -12.59 -13.14
C MET A 77 -16.40 -12.12 -14.58
N ASP A 78 -17.58 -12.36 -15.14
CA ASP A 78 -17.93 -11.90 -16.47
C ASP A 78 -17.94 -10.36 -16.52
N GLU A 79 -18.41 -9.64 -15.50
CA GLU A 79 -18.35 -8.16 -15.45
C GLU A 79 -16.90 -7.64 -15.37
N PHE A 80 -16.07 -8.21 -14.48
CA PHE A 80 -14.68 -7.82 -14.31
C PHE A 80 -13.79 -8.14 -15.52
N PHE A 81 -14.08 -9.23 -16.24
CA PHE A 81 -13.29 -9.67 -17.38
C PHE A 81 -13.89 -9.26 -18.73
N ALA A 82 -15.20 -9.03 -18.85
CA ALA A 82 -15.81 -8.54 -20.09
C ALA A 82 -15.52 -7.04 -20.32
N GLU A 83 -15.31 -6.24 -19.28
CA GLU A 83 -14.89 -4.83 -19.43
C GLU A 83 -13.42 -4.68 -19.88
N THR A 84 -12.64 -5.77 -19.99
CA THR A 84 -11.27 -5.67 -20.52
C THR A 84 -11.17 -5.66 -22.05
N GLU A 85 -12.28 -5.74 -22.77
CA GLU A 85 -12.31 -5.42 -24.21
C GLU A 85 -12.66 -3.94 -24.45
N LEU A 86 -11.61 -3.11 -24.39
CA LEU A 86 -11.42 -1.88 -25.19
C LEU A 86 -12.61 -0.90 -25.30
N THR A 87 -12.67 0.06 -24.36
CA THR A 87 -12.99 1.45 -24.71
C THR A 87 -12.06 2.39 -23.95
N GLU A 88 -11.15 3.02 -24.70
CA GLU A 88 -10.38 4.19 -24.27
C GLU A 88 -11.34 5.38 -24.15
N ASP A 89 -12.01 5.54 -23.01
CA ASP A 89 -12.77 6.76 -22.67
C ASP A 89 -12.32 7.29 -21.29
N PRO A 90 -11.88 8.56 -21.18
CA PRO A 90 -11.30 9.11 -19.96
C PRO A 90 -12.35 9.75 -19.05
N ASP A 91 -13.40 9.02 -18.65
CA ASP A 91 -14.33 9.51 -17.61
C ASP A 91 -14.95 8.35 -16.80
N VAL A 92 -14.10 7.56 -16.16
CA VAL A 92 -14.53 6.56 -15.18
C VAL A 92 -14.74 7.28 -13.84
N LYS A 93 -16.00 7.50 -13.47
CA LYS A 93 -16.37 7.81 -12.08
C LYS A 93 -16.17 6.56 -11.23
N GLU A 94 -14.95 6.42 -10.72
CA GLU A 94 -14.60 5.45 -9.70
C GLU A 94 -15.53 5.58 -8.49
N THR A 95 -16.36 4.57 -8.26
CA THR A 95 -16.99 4.38 -6.95
C THR A 95 -16.11 3.47 -6.11
N CYS A 96 -14.92 3.96 -5.79
CA CYS A 96 -14.08 3.38 -4.76
C CYS A 96 -14.75 3.62 -3.39
N ALA A 97 -14.89 2.57 -2.58
CA ALA A 97 -15.04 2.76 -1.13
C ALA A 97 -13.85 3.60 -0.63
N PRO A 98 -14.04 4.49 0.36
CA PRO A 98 -12.96 5.34 0.84
C PRO A 98 -11.83 4.45 1.36
N VAL A 99 -10.75 4.38 0.59
CA VAL A 99 -9.48 3.80 1.02
C VAL A 99 -9.01 4.69 2.16
N SER A 100 -9.01 4.16 3.38
CA SER A 100 -8.30 4.78 4.50
C SER A 100 -6.88 5.08 4.05
N ASP A 101 -6.39 6.29 4.32
CA ASP A 101 -5.08 6.85 3.92
C ASP A 101 -3.92 5.88 4.21
N ASN A 102 -3.73 4.90 3.32
CA ASN A 102 -2.68 3.91 3.41
C ASN A 102 -1.51 4.46 2.62
N LYS A 103 -0.53 4.98 3.35
CA LYS A 103 0.73 5.54 2.82
C LYS A 103 1.42 4.62 1.80
N ALA A 104 1.22 3.30 1.89
CA ALA A 104 1.74 2.34 0.93
C ALA A 104 1.11 2.47 -0.47
N VAL A 105 -0.19 2.78 -0.55
CA VAL A 105 -0.92 2.97 -1.81
C VAL A 105 -0.53 4.30 -2.46
N GLU A 106 -0.30 5.35 -1.67
CA GLU A 106 0.22 6.63 -2.16
C GLU A 106 1.62 6.50 -2.75
N ILE A 107 2.50 5.73 -2.10
CA ILE A 107 3.85 5.46 -2.62
C ILE A 107 3.77 4.68 -3.93
N ALA A 108 2.90 3.66 -4.01
CA ALA A 108 2.73 2.87 -5.23
C ALA A 108 2.16 3.70 -6.39
N ARG A 109 1.15 4.54 -6.13
CA ARG A 109 0.53 5.43 -7.13
C ARG A 109 1.49 6.54 -7.59
N GLY A 110 2.31 7.10 -6.70
CA GLY A 110 3.34 8.08 -7.06
C GLY A 110 4.51 7.49 -7.86
N LEU A 111 4.67 6.15 -7.89
CA LEU A 111 5.74 5.47 -8.62
C LEU A 111 5.37 5.20 -10.09
N SER A 112 4.07 5.08 -10.40
CA SER A 112 3.57 4.73 -11.73
C SER A 112 3.35 5.92 -12.67
N VAL A 113 3.42 7.17 -12.19
CA VAL A 113 2.88 8.32 -12.95
C VAL A 113 3.90 9.02 -13.85
N ASP A 114 5.20 9.03 -13.56
CA ASP A 114 6.10 9.88 -14.33
C ASP A 114 7.38 9.14 -14.72
N ASP A 115 7.58 8.92 -16.03
CA ASP A 115 8.87 9.00 -16.76
C ASP A 115 8.90 8.29 -18.14
N ASP A 116 7.76 8.08 -18.82
CA ASP A 116 7.73 7.61 -20.22
C ASP A 116 7.99 8.74 -21.23
N GLU A 117 8.95 9.64 -20.96
CA GLU A 117 9.47 10.45 -22.06
C GLU A 117 10.29 9.52 -22.98
N PRO A 118 10.00 9.47 -24.29
CA PRO A 118 10.73 8.63 -25.22
C PRO A 118 12.15 9.21 -25.39
N ILE A 119 13.06 8.77 -24.53
CA ILE A 119 14.48 9.09 -24.65
C ILE A 119 15.06 8.26 -25.80
N GLU A 120 15.67 8.93 -26.77
CA GLU A 120 16.31 8.29 -27.92
C GLU A 120 17.38 7.31 -27.45
N MET A 121 17.16 6.01 -27.71
CA MET A 121 18.10 4.96 -27.34
C MET A 121 19.43 5.15 -28.10
N PRO A 122 20.57 5.28 -27.42
CA PRO A 122 21.86 5.31 -28.11
C PRO A 122 22.11 3.98 -28.80
N VAL A 123 22.30 4.00 -30.13
CA VAL A 123 22.60 2.78 -30.91
C VAL A 123 24.03 2.33 -30.59
N LEU A 124 24.17 1.10 -30.10
CA LEU A 124 25.46 0.51 -29.76
C LEU A 124 26.28 0.24 -31.04
N PRO A 125 27.57 0.63 -31.09
CA PRO A 125 28.48 0.22 -32.17
C PRO A 125 28.83 -1.27 -32.08
N ASP A 126 29.28 -1.88 -33.19
CA ASP A 126 29.56 -3.33 -33.30
C ASP A 126 30.62 -3.85 -32.31
N ASN A 127 31.54 -2.99 -31.85
CA ASN A 127 32.49 -3.27 -30.77
C ASN A 127 32.23 -2.32 -29.59
N PRO A 128 31.26 -2.63 -28.71
CA PRO A 128 30.88 -1.73 -27.63
C PRO A 128 31.94 -1.73 -26.52
N THR A 129 32.32 -0.54 -26.06
CA THR A 129 33.16 -0.40 -24.87
C THR A 129 32.31 -0.54 -23.59
N GLU A 130 32.95 -0.80 -22.44
CA GLU A 130 32.23 -0.91 -21.15
C GLU A 130 31.45 0.37 -20.82
N LYS A 131 31.96 1.53 -21.27
CA LYS A 131 31.31 2.82 -21.09
C LYS A 131 30.01 2.92 -21.90
N ASP A 132 30.04 2.50 -23.16
CA ASP A 132 28.85 2.54 -24.04
C ASP A 132 27.76 1.58 -23.54
N LEU A 133 28.16 0.43 -22.98
CA LEU A 133 27.23 -0.52 -22.37
C LEU A 133 26.56 0.03 -21.10
N LEU A 134 27.28 0.84 -20.32
CA LEU A 134 26.73 1.49 -19.13
C LEU A 134 25.74 2.60 -19.49
N GLU A 135 26.09 3.44 -20.47
CA GLU A 135 25.20 4.50 -20.97
C GLU A 135 23.93 3.89 -21.57
N PHE A 136 24.05 2.82 -22.35
CA PHE A 136 22.91 2.08 -22.86
C PHE A 136 22.03 1.49 -21.76
N ALA A 137 22.62 0.86 -20.74
CA ALA A 137 21.88 0.27 -19.64
C ALA A 137 21.16 1.33 -18.79
N GLN A 138 21.74 2.51 -18.57
CA GLN A 138 21.13 3.60 -17.82
C GLN A 138 19.91 4.19 -18.54
N ASN A 139 19.96 4.26 -19.86
CA ASN A 139 18.88 4.79 -20.68
C ASN A 139 17.82 3.73 -21.04
N HIS A 140 18.02 2.47 -20.67
CA HIS A 140 17.05 1.41 -20.95
C HIS A 140 15.84 1.52 -19.99
N PRO A 141 14.59 1.58 -20.50
CA PRO A 141 13.40 1.85 -19.69
C PRO A 141 13.21 0.81 -18.57
N SER A 142 13.41 -0.47 -18.88
CA SER A 142 13.30 -1.55 -17.89
C SER A 142 14.36 -1.51 -16.80
N VAL A 143 15.56 -0.97 -17.09
CA VAL A 143 16.61 -0.85 -16.08
C VAL A 143 16.33 0.37 -15.21
N ARG A 144 15.85 1.47 -15.79
CA ARG A 144 15.44 2.68 -15.06
C ARG A 144 14.31 2.39 -14.07
N SER A 145 13.30 1.63 -14.47
CA SER A 145 12.20 1.24 -13.56
C SER A 145 12.72 0.42 -12.38
N LEU A 146 13.63 -0.53 -12.61
CA LEU A 146 14.30 -1.29 -11.55
C LEU A 146 15.17 -0.41 -10.65
N LEU A 147 15.92 0.54 -11.21
CA LEU A 147 16.73 1.48 -10.44
C LEU A 147 15.86 2.38 -9.55
N LYS A 148 14.70 2.82 -10.04
CA LYS A 148 13.70 3.61 -9.28
C LYS A 148 13.09 2.78 -8.15
N LEU A 149 12.73 1.52 -8.43
CA LEU A 149 12.13 0.61 -7.47
C LEU A 149 13.09 0.25 -6.32
N PHE A 150 14.33 -0.11 -6.66
CA PHE A 150 15.32 -0.57 -5.69
C PHE A 150 16.22 0.54 -5.16
N ARG A 151 16.08 1.78 -5.65
CA ARG A 151 16.99 2.91 -5.39
C ARG A 151 18.47 2.51 -5.58
N GLY A 152 18.73 1.73 -6.63
CA GLY A 152 20.01 1.09 -6.88
C GLY A 152 20.93 1.86 -7.83
N ARG A 153 22.11 1.29 -8.10
CA ARG A 153 23.06 1.74 -9.14
C ARG A 153 23.55 0.54 -9.95
N VAL A 154 23.68 0.70 -11.27
CA VAL A 154 24.30 -0.33 -12.13
C VAL A 154 25.80 -0.41 -11.85
N ILE A 155 26.29 -1.60 -11.50
CA ILE A 155 27.71 -1.83 -11.16
C ILE A 155 28.49 -2.44 -12.32
N ASN A 156 27.88 -3.35 -13.09
CA ASN A 156 28.54 -4.07 -14.18
C ASN A 156 27.51 -4.47 -15.25
N VAL A 157 27.90 -4.36 -16.53
CA VAL A 157 27.09 -4.78 -17.68
C VAL A 157 27.94 -5.70 -18.55
N ARG A 158 27.40 -6.87 -18.91
CA ARG A 158 28.08 -7.85 -19.77
C ARG A 158 27.16 -8.28 -20.91
N LYS A 159 27.70 -8.32 -22.13
CA LYS A 159 27.00 -8.93 -23.27
C LYS A 159 26.97 -10.44 -23.08
N ARG A 160 25.78 -11.04 -23.09
CA ARG A 160 25.62 -12.50 -23.09
C ARG A 160 26.12 -13.02 -24.44
N LYS A 161 27.06 -13.97 -24.41
CA LYS A 161 27.54 -14.67 -25.60
C LYS A 161 26.45 -15.56 -26.18
#